data_AF-A0A2S8FXT2-F1
#
_entry.id   AF-A0A2S8FXT2-F1
#
_cell.length_a   1.000
_cell.length_b   1.000
_cell.length_c   1.000
_cell.angle_alpha   90.00
_cell.angle_beta   90.00
_cell.angle_gamma   90.00
#
_symmetry.space_group_name_H-M   'P 1'
#
loop_
_entity.id
_entity.type
_entity.pdbx_description
1 polymer ?
#
loop_
_entity_poly.entity_id
_entity_poly.type
_entity_poly.pdbx_seq_one_letter_code
_entity_poly.pdbx_strand_id
1 'polypeptide(L)'
;MSETEQEIEQRPSQRTQFPLWFLLFVLPTIAGMIFAVYSAFAAQDKRYRDLMAEQAMLIQECSEAEARMSKLSRAEQSFDGAVTRWNSPDAVLSEIKTTNPTVHWGERDLVYFFLQANDHQLHELVDLLAKEYPDSHPAIQARILECLRSFPEYVIAEHLLRSRSASALRQLSAAA
;
A
#
# COMPACT_ATOMS: atom_id res chain seq x y z
N MET A 1 -51.75 -53.86 76.49
CA MET A 1 -51.29 -53.91 75.09
C MET A 1 -52.27 -53.08 74.28
N SER A 2 -51.94 -52.02 73.57
CA SER A 2 -50.85 -51.05 73.64
C SER A 2 -51.48 -49.81 73.03
N GLU A 3 -51.66 -48.75 73.82
CA GLU A 3 -51.93 -47.42 73.30
C GLU A 3 -50.63 -46.92 72.68
N THR A 4 -50.61 -46.79 71.35
CA THR A 4 -49.56 -46.05 70.65
C THR A 4 -50.23 -44.84 70.01
N GLU A 5 -50.36 -43.79 70.82
CA GLU A 5 -50.63 -42.44 70.35
C GLU A 5 -49.40 -41.97 69.55
N GLN A 6 -49.64 -41.71 68.27
CA GLN A 6 -48.70 -41.02 67.40
C GLN A 6 -48.75 -39.53 67.72
N GLU A 7 -47.79 -39.03 68.48
CA GLU A 7 -47.50 -37.60 68.52
C GLU A 7 -46.71 -37.21 67.27
N ILE A 8 -47.43 -36.77 66.23
CA ILE A 8 -46.84 -36.03 65.12
C ILE A 8 -46.68 -34.58 65.60
N GLU A 9 -45.50 -34.27 66.11
CA GLU A 9 -45.07 -32.94 66.53
C GLU A 9 -45.03 -32.00 65.30
N GLN A 10 -46.16 -31.34 65.02
CA GLN A 10 -46.26 -30.30 63.99
C GLN A 10 -45.46 -29.06 64.43
N ARG A 11 -44.22 -28.95 63.93
CA ARG A 11 -43.47 -27.69 64.01
C ARG A 11 -44.28 -26.56 63.36
N PRO A 12 -44.51 -25.42 64.04
CA PRO A 12 -45.19 -24.29 63.42
C PRO A 12 -44.32 -23.77 62.27
N SER A 13 -44.85 -23.88 61.06
CA SER A 13 -44.29 -23.26 59.87
C SER A 13 -44.07 -21.77 60.14
N GLN A 14 -42.81 -21.36 60.23
CA GLN A 14 -42.41 -19.95 60.36
C GLN A 14 -42.87 -19.23 59.09
N ARG A 15 -44.08 -18.67 59.11
CA ARG A 15 -44.57 -17.75 58.08
C ARG A 15 -43.77 -16.47 58.22
N THR A 16 -42.72 -16.33 57.43
CA THR A 16 -42.04 -15.05 57.20
C THR A 16 -43.05 -14.05 56.64
N GLN A 17 -43.70 -13.29 57.52
CA GLN A 17 -44.48 -12.12 57.15
C GLN A 17 -43.52 -11.05 56.67
N PHE A 18 -43.10 -11.14 55.41
CA PHE A 18 -42.39 -10.05 54.77
C PHE A 18 -43.34 -8.85 54.70
N PRO A 19 -42.93 -7.69 55.22
CA PRO A 19 -43.83 -6.57 55.30
C PRO A 19 -44.13 -6.07 53.87
N LEU A 20 -45.41 -5.88 53.56
CA LEU A 20 -45.92 -5.55 52.22
C LEU A 20 -45.19 -4.37 51.56
N TRP A 21 -44.71 -3.40 52.35
CA TRP A 21 -43.94 -2.26 51.84
C TRP A 21 -42.61 -2.68 51.19
N PHE A 22 -41.97 -3.74 51.66
CA PHE A 22 -40.73 -4.24 51.07
C PHE A 22 -40.96 -4.74 49.64
N LEU A 23 -42.07 -5.45 49.42
CA LEU A 23 -42.48 -5.92 48.09
C LEU A 23 -42.84 -4.76 47.15
N LEU A 24 -43.50 -3.72 47.67
CA LEU A 24 -43.94 -2.58 46.85
C LEU A 24 -42.82 -1.58 46.52
N PHE A 25 -41.80 -1.45 47.37
CA PHE A 25 -40.76 -0.43 47.19
C PHE A 25 -39.37 -1.01 46.91
N VAL A 26 -38.95 -2.04 47.63
CA VAL A 26 -37.57 -2.54 47.53
C VAL A 26 -37.40 -3.39 46.27
N LEU A 27 -38.34 -4.28 46.01
CA LEU A 27 -38.24 -5.22 44.88
C LEU A 27 -38.24 -4.51 43.50
N PRO A 28 -39.11 -3.52 43.24
CA PRO A 28 -39.07 -2.75 42.00
C PRO A 28 -37.79 -1.92 41.86
N THR A 29 -37.26 -1.40 42.96
CA THR A 29 -36.01 -0.62 42.94
C THR A 29 -34.80 -1.50 42.61
N ILE A 30 -34.72 -2.69 43.21
CA ILE A 30 -33.67 -3.67 42.87
C ILE A 30 -33.80 -4.11 41.41
N ALA A 31 -35.02 -4.43 40.95
CA ALA A 31 -35.25 -4.80 39.56
C ALA A 31 -34.86 -3.68 38.58
N GLY A 32 -35.21 -2.43 38.90
CA GLY A 32 -34.83 -1.24 38.13
C GLY A 32 -33.31 -1.03 38.10
N MET A 33 -32.63 -1.23 39.24
CA MET A 33 -31.16 -1.14 39.31
C MET A 33 -30.50 -2.23 38.46
N ILE A 34 -30.96 -3.48 38.54
CA ILE A 34 -30.44 -4.59 37.72
C ILE A 34 -30.65 -4.28 36.24
N PHE A 35 -31.82 -3.79 35.86
CA PHE A 35 -32.12 -3.42 34.47
C PHE A 35 -31.22 -2.28 33.98
N ALA A 36 -31.04 -1.23 34.78
CA ALA A 36 -30.17 -0.10 34.45
C ALA A 36 -28.73 -0.57 34.23
N VAL A 37 -28.19 -1.38 35.15
CA VAL A 37 -26.84 -1.95 35.05
C VAL A 37 -26.71 -2.82 33.80
N TYR A 38 -27.68 -3.71 33.55
CA TYR A 38 -27.66 -4.57 32.36
C TYR A 38 -27.70 -3.76 31.05
N SER A 39 -28.55 -2.71 30.99
CA SER A 39 -28.62 -1.84 29.82
C SER A 39 -27.33 -1.06 29.57
N ALA A 40 -26.65 -0.64 30.65
CA ALA A 40 -25.36 0.04 30.57
C ALA A 40 -24.26 -0.90 30.05
N PHE A 41 -24.22 -2.14 30.55
CA PHE A 41 -23.30 -3.16 30.03
C PHE A 41 -23.56 -3.48 28.56
N ALA A 42 -24.82 -3.65 28.16
CA ALA A 42 -25.17 -3.88 26.76
C ALA A 42 -24.75 -2.71 25.85
N ALA A 43 -24.89 -1.47 26.31
CA ALA A 43 -24.43 -0.29 25.59
C ALA A 43 -22.89 -0.23 25.49
N GLN A 44 -22.19 -0.64 26.54
CA GLN A 44 -20.73 -0.70 26.57
C GLN A 44 -20.18 -1.78 25.62
N ASP A 45 -20.80 -2.96 25.60
CA ASP A 45 -20.44 -4.04 24.69
C ASP A 45 -20.59 -3.62 23.23
N LYS A 46 -21.65 -2.88 22.89
CA LYS A 46 -21.82 -2.35 21.54
C LYS A 46 -20.69 -1.40 21.16
N ARG A 47 -20.35 -0.45 22.03
CA ARG A 47 -19.23 0.48 21.78
C ARG A 47 -17.91 -0.23 21.63
N TYR A 48 -17.67 -1.26 22.45
CA TYR A 48 -16.46 -2.06 22.36
C TYR A 48 -16.38 -2.79 21.00
N ARG A 49 -17.48 -3.38 20.53
CA ARG A 49 -17.54 -4.02 19.21
C ARG A 49 -17.31 -3.02 18.08
N ASP A 50 -17.93 -1.85 18.16
CA ASP A 50 -17.77 -0.79 17.15
C ASP A 50 -16.31 -0.32 17.07
N LEU A 51 -15.66 -0.08 18.22
CA LEU A 51 -14.24 0.27 18.29
C LEU A 51 -13.31 -0.84 17.77
N MET A 52 -13.63 -2.10 18.07
CA MET A 52 -12.85 -3.25 17.56
C MET A 52 -12.99 -3.38 16.04
N ALA A 53 -14.17 -3.12 15.49
CA ALA A 53 -14.40 -3.12 14.05
C ALA A 53 -13.63 -1.97 13.36
N GLU A 54 -13.66 -0.77 13.94
CA GLU A 54 -12.90 0.38 13.46
C GLU A 54 -11.39 0.12 13.50
N GLN A 55 -10.89 -0.45 14.60
CA GLN A 55 -9.49 -0.84 14.72
C GLN A 55 -9.08 -1.86 13.65
N ALA A 56 -9.91 -2.87 13.40
CA ALA A 56 -9.64 -3.88 12.38
C ALA A 56 -9.59 -3.26 10.97
N MET A 57 -10.49 -2.32 10.66
CA MET A 57 -10.48 -1.57 9.41
C MET A 57 -9.20 -0.74 9.24
N LEU A 58 -8.81 0.02 10.26
CA LEU A 58 -7.60 0.85 10.21
C LEU A 58 -6.34 0.02 10.02
N ILE A 59 -6.24 -1.15 10.68
CA ILE A 59 -5.12 -2.08 10.48
C ILE A 59 -5.07 -2.56 9.03
N GLN A 60 -6.23 -2.88 8.45
CA GLN A 60 -6.30 -3.28 7.05
C GLN A 60 -5.85 -2.15 6.12
N GLU A 61 -6.34 -0.92 6.30
CA GLU A 61 -5.96 0.24 5.50
C GLU A 61 -4.45 0.53 5.59
N CYS A 62 -3.88 0.47 6.79
CA CYS A 62 -2.43 0.60 6.99
C CYS A 62 -1.66 -0.48 6.23
N SER A 63 -2.09 -1.75 6.31
CA SER A 63 -1.42 -2.85 5.61
C SER A 63 -1.48 -2.69 4.08
N GLU A 64 -2.59 -2.16 3.55
CA GLU A 64 -2.73 -1.87 2.13
C GLU A 64 -1.85 -0.70 1.70
N ALA A 65 -1.76 0.35 2.52
CA ALA A 65 -0.88 1.49 2.28
C ALA A 65 0.59 1.06 2.28
N GLU A 66 1.01 0.25 3.25
CA GLU A 66 2.37 -0.33 3.30
C GLU A 66 2.65 -1.23 2.08
N ALA A 67 1.68 -2.04 1.65
CA ALA A 67 1.80 -2.83 0.44
C ALA A 67 1.96 -1.96 -0.82
N ARG A 68 1.30 -0.80 -0.88
CA ARG A 68 1.49 0.17 -1.98
C ARG A 68 2.85 0.85 -1.90
N MET A 69 3.28 1.30 -0.72
CA MET A 69 4.59 1.92 -0.52
C MET A 69 5.73 0.96 -0.87
N SER A 70 5.66 -0.30 -0.45
CA SER A 70 6.67 -1.30 -0.79
C SER A 70 6.74 -1.59 -2.29
N LYS A 71 5.60 -1.61 -2.99
CA LYS A 71 5.56 -1.72 -4.46
C LYS A 71 6.23 -0.53 -5.13
N LEU A 72 5.92 0.69 -4.67
CA LEU A 72 6.54 1.92 -5.20
C LEU A 72 8.04 1.95 -4.92
N SER A 73 8.47 1.61 -3.71
CA SER A 73 9.89 1.54 -3.33
C SER A 73 10.65 0.51 -4.17
N ARG A 74 10.05 -0.66 -4.47
CA ARG A 74 10.66 -1.63 -5.40
C ARG A 74 10.76 -1.09 -6.82
N ALA A 75 9.74 -0.38 -7.29
CA ALA A 75 9.77 0.26 -8.61
C ALA A 75 10.86 1.34 -8.67
N GLU A 76 10.99 2.15 -7.63
CA GLU A 76 12.05 3.16 -7.48
C GLU A 76 13.44 2.52 -7.48
N GLN A 77 13.66 1.48 -6.67
CA GLN A 77 14.93 0.74 -6.67
C GLN A 77 15.26 0.13 -8.03
N SER A 78 14.25 -0.36 -8.76
CA SER A 78 14.45 -0.87 -10.11
C SER A 78 14.80 0.24 -11.10
N PHE A 79 14.23 1.42 -10.92
CA PHE A 79 14.53 2.61 -11.71
C PHE A 79 15.96 3.09 -11.45
N ASP A 80 16.36 3.23 -10.19
CA ASP A 80 17.72 3.63 -9.81
C ASP A 80 18.78 2.65 -10.34
N GLY A 81 18.50 1.35 -10.27
CA GLY A 81 19.35 0.31 -10.85
C GLY A 81 19.47 0.44 -12.38
N ALA A 82 18.41 0.81 -13.08
CA ALA A 82 18.44 1.04 -14.51
C ALA A 82 19.19 2.35 -14.85
N VAL A 83 18.89 3.45 -14.16
CA VAL A 83 19.55 4.75 -14.33
C VAL A 83 21.06 4.64 -14.16
N THR A 84 21.51 3.92 -13.12
CA THR A 84 22.94 3.70 -12.86
C THR A 84 23.58 2.82 -13.92
N ARG A 85 22.88 1.80 -14.42
CA ARG A 85 23.37 0.95 -15.53
C ARG A 85 23.55 1.74 -16.83
N TRP A 86 22.61 2.64 -17.13
CA TRP A 86 22.54 3.37 -18.39
C TRP A 86 23.02 4.83 -18.23
N ASN A 87 24.05 5.06 -17.42
CA ASN A 87 24.51 6.41 -17.06
C ASN A 87 25.47 7.08 -18.06
N SER A 88 25.99 6.32 -19.02
CA SER A 88 27.07 6.77 -19.91
C SER A 88 26.93 6.19 -21.31
N PRO A 89 27.43 6.90 -22.35
CA PRO A 89 27.45 6.40 -23.72
C PRO A 89 28.17 5.05 -23.87
N ASP A 90 29.28 4.88 -23.15
CA ASP A 90 30.05 3.63 -23.16
C ASP A 90 29.25 2.46 -22.57
N ALA A 91 28.45 2.70 -21.52
CA ALA A 91 27.60 1.67 -20.93
C ALA A 91 26.53 1.22 -21.93
N VAL A 92 25.94 2.15 -22.68
CA VAL A 92 24.99 1.83 -23.75
C VAL A 92 25.66 0.95 -24.80
N LEU A 93 26.84 1.35 -25.29
CA LEU A 93 27.57 0.59 -26.31
C LEU A 93 27.99 -0.80 -25.80
N SER A 94 28.46 -0.90 -24.56
CA SER A 94 28.79 -2.17 -23.92
C SER A 94 27.58 -3.09 -23.92
N GLU A 95 26.40 -2.60 -23.53
CA GLU A 95 25.19 -3.40 -23.49
C GLU A 95 24.73 -3.85 -24.89
N ILE A 96 24.91 -3.03 -25.93
CA ILE A 96 24.64 -3.42 -27.32
C ILE A 96 25.47 -4.65 -27.69
N LYS A 97 26.74 -4.65 -27.29
CA LYS A 97 27.74 -5.68 -27.63
C LYS A 97 27.55 -6.97 -26.81
N THR A 98 27.21 -6.86 -25.53
CA THR A 98 27.11 -7.99 -24.60
C THR A 98 25.76 -8.70 -24.66
N THR A 99 24.68 -7.98 -24.95
CA THR A 99 23.33 -8.55 -24.92
C THR A 99 23.18 -9.61 -26.01
N ASN A 100 22.53 -10.73 -25.71
CA ASN A 100 22.28 -11.78 -26.69
C ASN A 100 21.39 -11.24 -27.84
N PRO A 101 21.79 -11.36 -29.12
CA PRO A 101 21.05 -10.81 -30.27
C PRO A 101 19.59 -11.30 -30.40
N THR A 102 19.21 -12.40 -29.74
CA THR A 102 17.83 -12.90 -29.72
C THR A 102 16.93 -12.19 -28.71
N VAL A 103 17.51 -11.48 -27.75
CA VAL A 103 16.76 -10.69 -26.77
C VAL A 103 16.45 -9.35 -27.43
N HIS A 104 15.16 -9.11 -27.68
CA HIS A 104 14.67 -7.82 -28.11
C HIS A 104 14.90 -6.82 -26.98
N TRP A 105 15.57 -5.71 -27.29
CA TRP A 105 15.70 -4.62 -26.35
C TRP A 105 14.31 -4.13 -26.01
N GLY A 106 13.98 -4.05 -24.72
CA GLY A 106 12.78 -3.31 -24.36
C GLY A 106 13.01 -1.88 -24.80
N GLU A 107 12.10 -1.27 -25.57
CA GLU A 107 12.11 0.18 -25.84
C GLU A 107 12.37 0.99 -24.56
N ARG A 108 11.95 0.45 -23.41
CA ARG A 108 12.11 0.99 -22.07
C ARG A 108 13.55 1.09 -21.55
N ASP A 109 14.50 0.30 -22.05
CA ASP A 109 15.84 0.24 -21.46
C ASP A 109 16.70 1.45 -21.86
N LEU A 110 16.58 1.89 -23.12
CA LEU A 110 17.28 3.08 -23.61
C LEU A 110 16.65 4.39 -23.12
N VAL A 111 15.36 4.37 -22.78
CA VAL A 111 14.65 5.53 -22.22
C VAL A 111 15.39 6.10 -21.01
N TYR A 112 15.99 5.25 -20.18
CA TYR A 112 16.71 5.71 -18.98
C TYR A 112 17.95 6.54 -19.34
N PHE A 113 18.72 6.14 -20.36
CA PHE A 113 19.83 6.96 -20.85
C PHE A 113 19.32 8.26 -21.45
N PHE A 114 18.33 8.19 -22.35
CA PHE A 114 17.84 9.39 -23.05
C PHE A 114 17.21 10.43 -22.13
N LEU A 115 16.53 10.02 -21.05
CA LEU A 115 15.94 10.95 -20.09
C LEU A 115 16.98 11.74 -19.27
N GLN A 116 18.19 11.21 -19.10
CA GLN A 116 19.23 11.83 -18.28
C GLN A 116 20.41 12.39 -19.09
N ALA A 117 20.57 11.93 -20.33
CA ALA A 117 21.68 12.32 -21.19
C ALA A 117 21.58 13.81 -21.51
N ASN A 118 22.72 14.49 -21.40
CA ASN A 118 22.85 15.83 -21.97
C ASN A 118 23.19 15.76 -23.47
N ASP A 119 23.04 16.88 -24.18
CA ASP A 119 23.33 16.96 -25.62
C ASP A 119 24.73 16.44 -25.97
N HIS A 120 25.72 16.68 -25.10
CA HIS A 120 27.08 16.20 -25.30
C HIS A 120 27.19 14.68 -25.25
N GLN A 121 26.56 14.03 -24.27
CA GLN A 121 26.51 12.57 -24.15
C GLN A 121 25.73 11.93 -25.30
N LEU A 122 24.68 12.60 -25.79
CA LEU A 122 23.94 12.16 -26.98
C LEU A 122 24.85 12.18 -28.22
N HIS A 123 25.60 13.27 -28.43
CA HIS A 123 26.57 13.37 -29.52
C HIS A 123 27.69 12.32 -29.40
N GLU A 124 28.24 12.15 -28.20
CA GLU A 124 29.27 11.16 -27.92
C GLU A 124 28.78 9.73 -28.21
N LEU A 125 27.54 9.40 -27.83
CA LEU A 125 26.94 8.10 -28.15
C LEU A 125 26.85 7.90 -29.67
N VAL A 126 26.39 8.90 -30.42
CA VAL A 126 26.29 8.81 -31.89
C VAL A 126 27.66 8.61 -32.52
N ASP A 127 28.68 9.33 -32.06
CA ASP A 127 30.05 9.19 -32.56
C ASP A 127 30.62 7.79 -32.27
N LEU A 128 30.38 7.27 -31.07
CA LEU A 128 30.78 5.91 -30.68
C LEU A 128 30.09 4.84 -31.55
N LEU A 129 28.79 4.98 -31.78
CA LEU A 129 28.01 4.08 -32.62
C LEU A 129 28.46 4.14 -34.09
N ALA A 130 28.74 5.34 -34.60
CA ALA A 130 29.20 5.57 -35.97
C ALA A 130 30.64 5.09 -36.20
N LYS A 131 31.45 5.00 -35.14
CA LYS A 131 32.80 4.42 -35.20
C LYS A 131 32.78 2.90 -35.16
N GLU A 132 31.85 2.33 -34.40
CA GLU A 132 31.70 0.88 -34.26
C GLU A 132 31.08 0.27 -35.52
N TYR A 133 30.15 0.98 -36.16
CA TYR A 133 29.67 0.68 -37.50
C TYR A 133 30.68 1.16 -38.56
N PRO A 134 31.02 0.42 -39.64
CA PRO A 134 30.41 -0.83 -40.13
C PRO A 134 31.17 -2.11 -39.75
N ASP A 135 32.23 -2.04 -38.95
CA ASP A 135 33.16 -3.18 -38.78
C ASP A 135 32.66 -4.25 -37.80
N SER A 136 31.54 -4.01 -37.09
CA SER A 136 30.95 -4.98 -36.16
C SER A 136 30.22 -6.16 -36.82
N HIS A 137 29.92 -7.18 -36.02
CA HIS A 137 29.05 -8.30 -36.42
C HIS A 137 27.65 -7.79 -36.87
N PRO A 138 27.00 -8.39 -37.88
CA PRO A 138 25.70 -7.94 -38.41
C PRO A 138 24.60 -7.77 -37.35
N ALA A 139 24.60 -8.62 -36.33
CA ALA A 139 23.65 -8.51 -35.22
C ALA A 139 23.86 -7.26 -34.36
N ILE A 140 25.10 -6.84 -34.15
CA ILE A 140 25.45 -5.58 -33.46
C ILE A 140 25.07 -4.39 -34.36
N GLN A 141 25.37 -4.47 -35.65
CA GLN A 141 24.99 -3.44 -36.61
C GLN A 141 23.48 -3.17 -36.62
N ALA A 142 22.66 -4.22 -36.66
CA ALA A 142 21.21 -4.09 -36.62
C ALA A 142 20.73 -3.35 -35.37
N ARG A 143 21.36 -3.59 -34.22
CA ARG A 143 21.05 -2.90 -32.97
C ARG A 143 21.53 -1.47 -32.91
N ILE A 144 22.70 -1.19 -33.47
CA ILE A 144 23.17 0.19 -33.62
C ILE A 144 22.14 0.99 -34.43
N LEU A 145 21.65 0.42 -35.53
CA LEU A 145 20.61 1.04 -36.35
C LEU A 145 19.27 1.17 -35.61
N GLU A 146 18.87 0.19 -34.80
CA GLU A 146 17.68 0.25 -33.96
C GLU A 146 17.78 1.36 -32.90
N CYS A 147 18.92 1.48 -32.24
CA CYS A 147 19.21 2.56 -31.28
C CYS A 147 19.12 3.94 -31.97
N LEU A 148 19.81 4.11 -33.11
CA LEU A 148 19.77 5.34 -33.90
C LEU A 148 18.37 5.67 -34.44
N ARG A 149 17.57 4.65 -34.78
CA ARG A 149 16.17 4.83 -35.20
C ARG A 149 15.30 5.35 -34.07
N SER A 150 15.54 4.92 -32.83
CA SER A 150 14.75 5.32 -31.67
C SER A 150 15.07 6.73 -31.16
N PHE A 151 16.25 7.24 -31.49
CA PHE A 151 16.77 8.55 -31.07
C PHE A 151 15.80 9.74 -31.28
N PRO A 152 15.16 9.91 -32.46
CA PRO A 152 14.30 11.07 -32.72
C PRO A 152 13.04 11.07 -31.85
N GLU A 153 12.49 9.89 -31.54
CA GLU A 153 11.28 9.76 -30.72
C GLU A 153 11.53 10.26 -29.30
N TYR A 154 12.72 9.99 -28.75
CA TYR A 154 13.10 10.39 -27.41
C TYR A 154 13.48 11.87 -27.29
N VAL A 155 14.20 12.42 -28.27
CA VAL A 155 14.54 13.86 -28.27
C VAL A 155 13.26 14.72 -28.33
N ILE A 156 12.26 14.31 -29.12
CA ILE A 156 10.97 15.00 -29.18
C ILE A 156 10.20 14.86 -27.86
N ALA A 157 10.15 13.65 -27.29
CA ALA A 157 9.47 13.40 -26.02
C ALA A 157 10.08 14.21 -24.88
N GLU A 158 11.40 14.32 -24.81
CA GLU A 158 12.12 15.07 -23.78
C GLU A 158 11.80 16.58 -23.86
N HIS A 159 11.84 17.17 -25.06
CA HIS A 159 11.47 18.58 -25.25
C HIS A 159 10.02 18.85 -24.82
N LEU A 160 9.09 17.93 -25.09
CA LEU A 160 7.69 18.05 -24.66
C LEU A 160 7.53 17.91 -23.14
N LEU A 161 8.30 17.03 -22.49
CA LEU A 161 8.26 16.86 -21.04
C LEU A 161 8.86 18.08 -20.31
N ARG A 162 10.01 18.59 -20.77
CA ARG A 162 10.64 19.80 -20.19
C ARG A 162 9.77 21.05 -20.35
N SER A 163 9.10 21.21 -21.48
CA SER A 163 8.19 22.35 -21.69
C SER A 163 6.94 22.27 -20.79
N ARG A 164 6.39 21.07 -20.57
CA ARG A 164 5.26 20.85 -19.65
C ARG A 164 5.63 21.06 -18.19
N SER A 165 6.78 20.55 -17.73
CA SER A 165 7.23 20.73 -16.35
C SER A 165 7.49 22.21 -16.04
N ALA A 166 8.12 22.94 -16.97
CA ALA A 166 8.32 24.38 -16.84
C ALA A 166 6.98 25.14 -16.76
N SER A 167 5.97 24.72 -17.50
CA SER A 167 4.62 25.31 -17.43
C SER A 167 3.92 24.99 -16.10
N ALA A 168 4.01 23.76 -15.62
CA ALA A 168 3.39 23.33 -14.36
C ALA A 168 4.01 24.04 -13.15
N LEU A 169 5.34 24.20 -13.13
CA LEU A 169 6.04 24.94 -12.08
C LEU A 169 5.65 26.42 -12.07
N ARG A 170 5.47 27.05 -13.24
CA ARG A 170 4.97 28.43 -13.34
C ARG A 170 3.55 28.58 -12.81
N GLN A 171 2.68 27.60 -13.07
CA GLN A 171 1.31 27.61 -12.56
C GLN A 171 1.27 27.44 -11.04
N LEU A 172 2.08 26.55 -10.48
CA LEU A 172 2.20 26.38 -9.03
C LEU A 172 2.77 27.62 -8.35
N SER A 173 3.78 28.27 -8.95
CA SER A 173 4.33 29.53 -8.41
C SER A 173 3.38 30.72 -8.52
N ALA A 174 2.42 30.68 -9.43
CA ALA A 174 1.40 31.73 -9.58
C ALA A 174 0.18 31.50 -8.66
N ALA A 175 0.01 30.29 -8.13
CA ALA A 175 -1.07 29.90 -7.24
C ALA A 175 -0.69 29.97 -5.74
N ALA A 176 0.60 30.09 -5.43
CA ALA A 176 1.15 30.29 -4.09
C ALA A 176 1.34 31.79 -3.80
#